data_AF-A0A937VWP2-F1
#
_entry.id   AF-A0A937VWP2-F1
#
_cell.length_a   1.000
_cell.length_b   1.000
_cell.length_c   1.000
_cell.angle_alpha   90.00
_cell.angle_beta   90.00
_cell.angle_gamma   90.00
#
_symmetry.space_group_name_H-M   'P 1'
#
loop_
_entity.id
_entity.type
_entity.pdbx_description
1 polymer ?
#
loop_
_entity_poly.entity_id
_entity_poly.type
_entity_poly.pdbx_seq_one_letter_code
_entity_poly.pdbx_strand_id
1 'polypeptide(L)' 'MDTKKQEEIKKKWLQIAEKARKDEHFKQRLIKNPDLILKEEGLDLPENMHAKIYEEKSNTRYLILPEQPKQARHK' A
#
# COMPACT_ATOMS: atom_id res chain seq x y z
N MET A 1 5.19 5.60 -16.87
CA MET A 1 5.66 5.68 -15.47
C MET A 1 7.05 5.08 -15.42
N ASP A 2 8.04 5.84 -14.97
CA ASP A 2 9.46 5.46 -14.99
C ASP A 2 9.75 4.33 -14.01
N THR A 3 10.44 3.28 -14.48
CA THR A 3 10.82 2.09 -13.68
C THR A 3 11.61 2.47 -12.42
N LYS A 4 12.45 3.51 -12.50
CA LYS A 4 13.19 4.05 -11.33
C LYS A 4 12.27 4.55 -10.22
N LYS A 5 11.15 5.19 -10.55
CA LYS A 5 10.21 5.70 -9.56
C LYS A 5 9.47 4.57 -8.84
N GLN A 6 9.16 3.48 -9.55
CA GLN A 6 8.52 2.31 -8.95
C GLN A 6 9.44 1.58 -7.96
N GLU A 7 10.74 1.53 -8.26
CA GLU A 7 11.73 0.88 -7.40
C GLU A 7 11.91 1.61 -6.07
N GLU A 8 12.00 2.95 -6.09
CA GLU A 8 12.05 3.78 -4.88
C GLU A 8 10.79 3.61 -4.02
N ILE A 9 9.61 3.62 -4.66
CA ILE A 9 8.34 3.41 -3.97
C ILE A 9 8.32 2.01 -3.32
N LYS A 10 8.71 0.96 -4.05
CA LYS A 10 8.76 -0.42 -3.53
C LYS A 10 9.70 -0.54 -2.34
N LYS A 11 10.88 0.08 -2.40
CA LYS A 11 11.84 0.11 -1.29
C LYS A 11 11.24 0.79 -0.06
N LYS A 12 10.54 1.92 -0.26
CA LYS A 12 9.90 2.65 0.82
C LYS A 12 8.75 1.86 1.45
N TRP A 13 7.96 1.14 0.66
CA TRP A 13 6.95 0.20 1.15
C TRP A 13 7.54 -0.86 2.07
N LEU A 14 8.67 -1.46 1.70
CA LEU A 14 9.34 -2.46 2.52
C LEU A 14 9.83 -1.89 3.86
N GLN A 15 10.40 -0.68 3.85
CA GLN A 15 10.85 -0.01 5.08
C GLN A 15 9.68 0.27 6.04
N ILE A 16 8.54 0.75 5.50
CA ILE A 16 7.34 1.03 6.30
C ILE A 16 6.76 -0.27 6.87
N ALA A 17 6.73 -1.35 6.09
CA ALA A 17 6.30 -2.67 6.56
C ALA A 17 7.20 -3.20 7.69
N GLU A 18 8.52 -3.05 7.56
CA GLU A 18 9.46 -3.46 8.61
C GLU A 18 9.27 -2.65 9.90
N LYS A 19 9.06 -1.34 9.78
CA LYS A 19 8.74 -0.46 10.91
C LYS A 19 7.45 -0.87 11.60
N ALA A 20 6.38 -1.12 10.84
CA ALA A 20 5.10 -1.60 11.37
C ALA A 20 5.21 -2.96 12.08
N ARG A 21 6.10 -3.85 11.64
CA ARG A 21 6.33 -5.12 12.34
C ARG A 21 7.00 -4.94 13.70
N LYS A 22 7.81 -3.90 13.88
CA LYS A 22 8.62 -3.65 15.09
C LYS A 22 7.93 -2.70 16.06
N ASP A 23 7.03 -1.83 15.58
CA ASP A 23 6.34 -0.82 16.36
C ASP A 23 4.82 -0.97 16.22
N GLU A 24 4.20 -1.51 17.27
CA GLU A 24 2.76 -1.78 17.32
C GLU A 24 1.93 -0.49 17.28
N HIS A 25 2.41 0.59 17.89
CA HIS A 25 1.70 1.88 17.88
C HIS A 25 1.73 2.51 16.48
N PHE A 26 2.89 2.44 15.81
CA PHE A 26 3.00 2.83 14.40
C PHE A 26 2.08 1.99 13.51
N LYS A 27 2.06 0.66 13.69
CA LYS A 27 1.17 -0.24 12.93
C LYS A 27 -0.29 0.12 13.10
N GLN A 28 -0.75 0.38 14.33
CA GLN A 28 -2.14 0.80 14.59
C GLN A 28 -2.48 2.11 13.90
N ARG A 29 -1.59 3.11 13.93
CA ARG A 29 -1.77 4.37 13.20
C ARG A 29 -1.82 4.15 11.69
N LEU A 30 -0.91 3.34 11.16
CA LEU A 30 -0.81 3.02 9.74
C LEU A 30 -2.07 2.31 9.23
N ILE A 31 -2.61 1.35 9.97
CA ILE A 31 -3.86 0.67 9.62
C ILE A 31 -5.05 1.63 9.68
N LYS A 32 -5.10 2.52 10.67
CA LYS A 32 -6.22 3.44 10.88
C LYS A 32 -6.25 4.58 9.86
N ASN A 33 -5.11 5.17 9.51
CA ASN A 33 -5.01 6.29 8.57
C ASN A 33 -3.85 6.08 7.56
N PRO A 34 -3.96 5.11 6.64
CA PRO A 34 -2.85 4.73 5.75
C PRO A 34 -2.28 5.91 4.97
N ASP A 35 -3.12 6.67 4.26
CA ASP A 35 -2.67 7.75 3.38
C ASP A 35 -1.89 8.84 4.14
N LEU A 36 -2.35 9.19 5.34
CA LEU A 36 -1.69 10.17 6.20
C LEU A 36 -0.32 9.65 6.65
N ILE A 37 -0.26 8.42 7.16
CA ILE A 37 0.97 7.86 7.70
C ILE A 37 2.00 7.58 6.60
N LEU A 38 1.56 7.11 5.43
CA LEU A 38 2.44 6.94 4.27
C LEU A 38 3.07 8.27 3.85
N LYS A 39 2.27 9.34 3.82
CA LYS A 39 2.75 10.69 3.53
C LYS A 39 3.73 11.21 4.60
N GLU A 40 3.44 11.02 5.89
CA GLU A 40 4.36 11.36 6.99
C GLU A 40 5.71 10.63 6.84
N GLU A 41 5.69 9.39 6.36
CA GLU A 41 6.91 8.63 6.10
C GLU A 41 7.60 9.06 4.79
N GLY A 42 7.02 9.95 3.98
CA GLY A 42 7.57 10.42 2.71
C GLY A 42 7.20 9.56 1.50
N LEU A 43 6.10 8.81 1.57
CA LEU A 43 5.49 8.08 0.47
C LEU A 43 4.17 8.74 0.08
N ASP A 44 4.22 9.64 -0.89
CA ASP A 44 3.02 10.27 -1.45
C ASP A 44 2.37 9.36 -2.49
N LEU A 45 1.10 9.02 -2.26
CA LEU A 45 0.26 8.38 -3.25
C LEU A 45 -0.30 9.42 -4.23
N PRO A 46 -0.50 9.06 -5.52
CA PRO A 46 -1.21 9.91 -6.47
C PRO A 46 -2.60 10.31 -5.98
N GLU A 47 -3.11 11.48 -6.37
CA GLU A 47 -4.38 12.05 -5.88
C GLU A 47 -5.60 11.13 -6.03
N ASN A 48 -5.58 10.22 -7.00
CA ASN A 48 -6.67 9.28 -7.26
C ASN A 48 -6.42 7.88 -6.67
N MET A 49 -5.47 7.75 -5.73
CA MET A 49 -5.11 6.48 -5.09
C MET A 49 -5.27 6.58 -3.58
N HIS A 50 -5.81 5.51 -2.99
CA HIS A 50 -5.91 5.33 -1.54
C HIS A 50 -5.29 4.00 -1.15
N ALA A 51 -4.50 4.00 -0.09
CA ALA A 51 -3.99 2.77 0.50
C ALA A 51 -4.98 2.20 1.52
N LYS A 52 -5.08 0.88 1.55
CA LYS A 52 -5.68 0.12 2.64
C LYS A 52 -4.66 -0.91 3.12
N ILE A 53 -4.41 -0.93 4.42
CA ILE A 53 -3.44 -1.83 5.02
C ILE A 53 -4.20 -2.90 5.79
N TYR A 54 -3.95 -4.15 5.43
CA TYR A 54 -4.49 -5.32 6.09
C TYR A 54 -3.35 -6.10 6.72
N GLU A 55 -3.50 -6.42 8.00
CA GLU A 55 -2.60 -7.36 8.67
C GLU A 55 -3.04 -8.79 8.31
N GLU A 56 -2.12 -9.58 7.78
CA GLU A 56 -2.37 -10.99 7.54
C GLU A 56 -2.28 -11.76 8.86
N LYS A 57 -3.35 -12.48 9.19
CA LYS A 57 -3.38 -13.46 10.27
C LYS A 57 -3.26 -14.86 9.68
N SER A 58 -2.75 -15.82 10.45
CA SER A 58 -2.48 -17.20 10.00
C SER A 58 -3.66 -17.87 9.28
N ASN A 59 -4.89 -17.51 9.65
CA ASN A 59 -6.15 -18.05 9.12
C ASN A 59 -6.84 -17.16 8.06
N THR A 60 -6.25 -16.04 7.65
CA THR A 60 -6.85 -15.12 6.68
C THR A 60 -6.13 -15.23 5.35
N ARG A 61 -6.88 -15.19 4.24
CA ARG A 61 -6.32 -15.14 2.88
C ARG A 61 -7.01 -14.02 2.13
N TYR A 62 -6.24 -13.24 1.38
CA TYR A 62 -6.74 -12.13 0.59
C TYR A 62 -6.65 -12.47 -0.89
N LEU A 63 -7.73 -12.24 -1.62
CA LEU A 63 -7.75 -12.27 -3.08
C LEU A 63 -7.80 -10.83 -3.58
N ILE A 64 -6.79 -10.42 -4.35
CA ILE A 64 -6.78 -9.13 -5.03
C ILE A 64 -7.52 -9.31 -6.35
N LEU A 65 -8.74 -8.79 -6.42
CA LEU A 65 -9.48 -8.69 -7.67
C LEU A 65 -9.22 -7.30 -8.26
N PRO A 66 -8.45 -7.18 -9.36
CA PRO A 66 -8.23 -5.90 -10.00
C PRO A 66 -9.57 -5.38 -10.55
N GLU A 67 -9.72 -4.05 -10.58
CA GLU A 67 -10.83 -3.44 -11.31
C GLU A 67 -10.81 -3.94 -12.75
N GLN A 68 -11.99 -4.18 -13.33
CA GLN A 68 -12.06 -4.51 -14.74
C GLN A 68 -11.36 -3.40 -15.53
N PRO A 69 -10.37 -3.73 -16.39
CA PRO A 69 -9.76 -2.72 -17.24
C PRO A 69 -10.89 -2.07 -18.03
N LYS A 70 -10.96 -0.73 -18.02
CA LYS A 70 -12.06 0.03 -18.67
C LYS A 70 -12.25 -0.30 -20.16
N GLN A 71 -11.37 -1.09 -20.79
CA GLN A 71 -11.60 -1.69 -22.10
C GLN A 71 -10.95 -3.08 -22.21
N ALA A 72 -11.77 -4.14 -22.14
CA ALA A 72 -11.60 -5.31 -23.00
C ALA A 72 -12.88 -5.45 -23.83
N ARG A 73 -13.21 -4.40 -24.59
CA ARG A 73 -14.25 -4.47 -25.62
C ARG A 73 -13.65 -5.24 -26.80
N HIS A 74 -13.62 -6.56 -26.70
CA HIS A 74 -13.45 -7.40 -27.89
C HIS A 74 -14.75 -7.30 -28.70
N LYS A 75 -14.61 -6.85 -29.94
CA LYS A 75 -15.60 -7.09 -30.99
C LYS A 75 -15.67 -8.57 -31.28
#